data_AF-A0A348FXU8-F1
#
_entry.id   AF-A0A348FXU8-F1
#
_cell.length_a   1.000
_cell.length_b   1.000
_cell.length_c   1.000
_cell.angle_alpha   90.00
_cell.angle_beta   90.00
_cell.angle_gamma   90.00
#
_symmetry.space_group_name_H-M   'P 1'
#
loop_
_entity.id
_entity.type
_entity.pdbx_description
1 polymer ?
#
loop_
_entity_poly.entity_id
_entity_poly.type
_entity_poly.pdbx_seq_one_letter_code
_entity_poly.pdbx_strand_id
1 'polypeptide(L)'
;MTKANDEGEADDGLDAELEELAAIDDEVEFREALGRSLRTRGAFEGYRAALSVARDKRAPAPARATASVALLRAANLFAKSDDGGAPKQPYEMSLDELDREIERLRRARTGEAAPAKPRSKRDRGVFG
;
A
#
# COMPACT_ATOMS: atom_id res chain seq x y z
N MET A 1 -21.58 -22.32 28.67
CA MET A 1 -20.23 -22.89 28.45
C MET A 1 -19.30 -21.75 28.07
N THR A 2 -18.23 -21.64 28.83
CA THR A 2 -17.47 -20.43 29.14
C THR A 2 -16.54 -20.04 28.00
N LYS A 3 -16.44 -18.72 27.73
CA LYS A 3 -15.50 -18.14 26.77
C LYS A 3 -14.07 -18.42 27.24
N ALA A 4 -13.27 -19.09 26.41
CA ALA A 4 -11.82 -19.00 26.52
C ALA A 4 -11.41 -17.63 25.99
N ASN A 5 -11.09 -16.71 26.89
CA ASN A 5 -10.27 -15.56 26.56
C ASN A 5 -8.85 -16.11 26.46
N ASP A 6 -8.38 -16.26 25.23
CA ASP A 6 -6.97 -16.43 24.91
C ASP A 6 -6.35 -15.04 25.18
N GLU A 7 -5.95 -14.82 26.43
CA GLU A 7 -5.20 -13.64 26.82
C GLU A 7 -3.87 -13.70 26.07
N GLY A 8 -3.77 -12.86 25.04
CA GLY A 8 -2.58 -12.72 24.23
C GLY A 8 -1.37 -12.57 25.14
N GLU A 9 -0.52 -13.58 25.09
CA GLU A 9 0.83 -13.57 25.61
C GLU A 9 1.44 -12.22 25.25
N ALA A 10 1.63 -11.37 26.26
CA ALA A 10 2.22 -10.06 26.07
C ALA A 10 3.63 -10.30 25.53
N ASP A 11 3.84 -9.96 24.27
CA ASP A 11 5.12 -10.00 23.57
C ASP A 11 6.05 -8.95 24.21
N ASP A 12 6.62 -9.36 25.34
CA ASP A 12 7.54 -8.68 26.24
C ASP A 12 8.81 -8.17 25.54
N GLY A 13 9.06 -8.59 24.31
CA GLY A 13 10.12 -8.04 23.46
C GLY A 13 9.80 -6.70 22.78
N LEU A 14 8.53 -6.30 22.68
CA LEU A 14 8.14 -5.04 22.03
C LEU A 14 8.37 -3.82 22.94
N ASP A 15 8.11 -3.98 24.23
CA ASP A 15 8.24 -2.90 25.20
C ASP A 15 9.71 -2.45 25.33
N ALA A 16 10.65 -3.41 25.31
CA ALA A 16 12.09 -3.12 25.37
C ALA A 16 12.61 -2.42 24.10
N GLU A 17 12.17 -2.84 22.90
CA GLU A 17 12.58 -2.22 21.63
C GLU A 17 11.99 -0.80 21.50
N LEU A 18 10.77 -0.59 21.98
CA LEU A 18 10.15 0.73 22.03
C LEU A 18 10.83 1.65 23.04
N GLU A 19 11.29 1.13 24.17
CA GLU A 19 12.05 1.87 25.17
C GLU A 19 13.44 2.28 24.62
N GLU A 20 14.12 1.39 23.88
CA GLU A 20 15.37 1.69 23.19
C GLU A 20 15.19 2.75 22.10
N LEU A 21 14.12 2.66 21.30
CA LEU A 21 13.77 3.69 20.33
C LEU A 21 13.46 5.03 21.01
N ALA A 22 12.73 5.01 22.13
CA ALA A 22 12.38 6.23 22.87
C ALA A 22 13.60 6.91 23.53
N ALA A 23 14.72 6.19 23.68
CA ALA A 23 15.97 6.75 24.18
C ALA A 23 16.81 7.47 23.10
N ILE A 24 16.41 7.41 21.82
CA ILE A 24 17.07 8.13 20.73
C ILE A 24 16.61 9.59 20.76
N ASP A 25 17.51 10.49 21.18
CA ASP A 25 17.24 11.94 21.24
C ASP A 25 17.28 12.62 19.86
N ASP A 26 17.95 12.03 18.86
CA ASP A 26 18.04 12.58 17.51
C ASP A 26 16.81 12.21 16.66
N GLU A 27 16.09 13.23 16.16
CA GLU A 27 14.83 13.02 15.41
C GLU A 27 15.04 12.22 14.12
N VAL A 28 16.16 12.44 13.42
CA VAL A 28 16.41 11.78 12.13
C VAL A 28 16.70 10.30 12.37
N GLU A 29 17.58 10.01 13.32
CA GLU A 29 17.93 8.66 13.73
C GLU A 29 16.69 7.89 14.23
N PHE A 30 15.86 8.52 15.07
CA PHE A 30 14.62 7.92 15.57
C PHE A 30 13.67 7.55 14.43
N ARG A 31 13.47 8.46 13.45
CA ARG A 31 12.56 8.22 12.32
C ARG A 31 13.04 7.10 11.41
N GLU A 32 14.34 6.99 11.20
CA GLU A 32 14.93 5.89 10.41
C GLU A 32 14.79 4.54 11.13
N ALA A 33 15.10 4.50 12.42
CA ALA A 33 15.00 3.30 13.25
C ALA A 33 13.55 2.82 13.37
N LEU A 34 12.61 3.73 13.68
CA LEU A 34 11.17 3.44 13.70
C LEU A 34 10.68 2.98 12.32
N GLY A 35 11.13 3.65 11.25
CA GLY A 35 10.78 3.28 9.87
C GLY A 35 11.23 1.86 9.52
N ARG A 36 12.38 1.40 10.02
CA ARG A 36 12.87 0.03 9.84
C ARG A 36 12.00 -0.97 10.62
N SER A 37 11.73 -0.70 11.91
CA SER A 37 10.92 -1.59 12.77
C SER A 37 9.46 -1.71 12.26
N LEU A 38 8.87 -0.61 11.77
CA LEU A 38 7.54 -0.61 11.16
C LEU A 38 7.46 -1.48 9.89
N ARG A 39 8.49 -1.50 9.05
CA ARG A 39 8.50 -2.30 7.82
C ARG A 39 8.66 -3.80 8.08
N THR A 40 9.24 -4.18 9.21
CA THR A 40 9.45 -5.58 9.57
C THR A 40 8.34 -6.08 10.51
N ARG A 41 8.43 -5.73 11.79
CA ARG A 41 7.56 -6.25 12.85
C ARG A 41 6.21 -5.54 12.86
N GLY A 42 6.20 -4.22 12.67
CA GLY A 42 4.95 -3.45 12.59
C GLY A 42 4.05 -3.90 11.44
N ALA A 43 4.64 -4.28 10.29
CA ALA A 43 3.91 -4.83 9.15
C ALA A 43 3.29 -6.20 9.49
N PHE A 44 4.01 -7.06 10.22
CA PHE A 44 3.51 -8.37 10.64
C PHE A 44 2.35 -8.25 11.64
N GLU A 45 2.47 -7.38 12.65
CA GLU A 45 1.40 -7.16 13.62
C GLU A 45 0.19 -6.45 13.00
N GLY A 46 0.41 -5.50 12.10
CA GLY A 46 -0.65 -4.92 11.28
C GLY A 46 -1.41 -5.97 10.45
N TYR A 47 -0.69 -6.94 9.88
CA TYR A 47 -1.30 -8.08 9.19
C TYR A 47 -2.13 -8.95 10.14
N ARG A 48 -1.62 -9.32 11.32
CA ARG A 48 -2.34 -10.13 12.32
C ARG A 48 -3.61 -9.45 12.79
N ALA A 49 -3.53 -8.15 13.11
CA ALA A 49 -4.67 -7.35 13.52
C ALA A 49 -5.75 -7.30 12.43
N ALA A 50 -5.35 -7.00 11.19
CA ALA A 50 -6.27 -6.98 10.05
C ALA A 50 -6.92 -8.36 9.80
N LEU A 51 -6.15 -9.44 9.93
CA LEU A 51 -6.66 -10.81 9.78
C LEU A 51 -7.67 -11.17 10.88
N SER A 52 -7.40 -10.78 12.12
CA SER A 52 -8.30 -10.98 13.26
C SER A 52 -9.66 -10.29 13.01
N VAL A 53 -9.64 -9.01 12.62
CA VAL A 53 -10.86 -8.24 12.30
C VAL A 53 -11.61 -8.86 11.12
N ALA A 54 -10.92 -9.25 10.05
CA ALA A 54 -11.54 -9.84 8.87
C ALA A 54 -12.27 -11.17 9.19
N ARG A 55 -11.76 -11.95 10.15
CA ARG A 55 -12.34 -13.23 10.57
C ARG A 55 -13.43 -13.12 11.64
N ASP A 56 -13.50 -12.01 12.38
CA ASP A 56 -14.47 -11.83 13.45
C ASP A 56 -15.90 -11.61 12.91
N LYS A 57 -16.77 -12.60 13.13
CA LYS A 57 -18.19 -12.53 12.74
C LYS A 57 -18.99 -11.47 13.50
N ARG A 58 -18.50 -10.99 14.65
CA ARG A 58 -19.12 -9.94 15.47
C ARG A 58 -18.68 -8.54 15.08
N ALA A 59 -17.55 -8.39 14.42
CA ALA A 59 -17.09 -7.10 13.92
C ALA A 59 -18.12 -6.50 12.94
N PRO A 60 -18.34 -5.17 12.96
CA PRO A 60 -19.22 -4.50 12.01
C PRO A 60 -18.83 -4.81 10.55
N ALA A 61 -19.84 -4.99 9.68
CA ALA A 61 -19.64 -5.23 8.27
C ALA A 61 -18.63 -4.28 7.58
N PRO A 62 -18.64 -2.94 7.81
CA PRO A 62 -17.66 -2.05 7.20
C PRO A 62 -16.22 -2.30 7.68
N ALA A 63 -16.02 -2.65 8.96
CA ALA A 63 -14.69 -2.95 9.49
C ALA A 63 -14.08 -4.20 8.84
N ARG A 64 -14.88 -5.26 8.69
CA ARG A 64 -14.46 -6.48 8.00
C ARG A 64 -14.13 -6.24 6.53
N ALA A 65 -14.95 -5.45 5.84
CA ALA A 65 -14.73 -5.13 4.44
C ALA A 65 -13.42 -4.37 4.26
N THR A 66 -13.17 -3.35 5.08
CA THR A 66 -11.91 -2.58 5.06
C THR A 66 -10.70 -3.46 5.34
N ALA A 67 -10.75 -4.29 6.38
CA ALA A 67 -9.66 -5.20 6.72
C ALA A 67 -9.38 -6.20 5.58
N SER A 68 -10.42 -6.78 5.00
CA SER A 68 -10.31 -7.71 3.86
C SER A 68 -9.68 -7.02 2.65
N VAL A 69 -10.11 -5.80 2.32
CA VAL A 69 -9.55 -5.03 1.20
C VAL A 69 -8.08 -4.67 1.46
N ALA A 70 -7.72 -4.28 2.69
CA ALA A 70 -6.33 -3.99 3.05
C ALA A 70 -5.41 -5.20 2.84
N LEU A 71 -5.84 -6.39 3.26
CA LEU A 71 -5.10 -7.64 3.05
C LEU A 71 -4.92 -7.96 1.56
N LEU A 72 -5.98 -7.83 0.76
CA LEU A 72 -5.94 -8.08 -0.68
C LEU A 72 -5.04 -7.07 -1.42
N ARG A 73 -5.01 -5.80 -0.99
CA ARG A 73 -4.06 -4.80 -1.51
C ARG A 73 -2.62 -5.14 -1.14
N ALA A 74 -2.37 -5.52 0.12
CA ALA A 74 -1.03 -5.90 0.59
C ALA A 74 -0.48 -7.12 -0.16
N ALA A 75 -1.35 -8.06 -0.51
CA ALA A 75 -1.01 -9.21 -1.35
C ALA A 75 -0.93 -8.90 -2.85
N ASN A 76 -1.11 -7.63 -3.24
CA ASN A 76 -1.09 -7.16 -4.62
C ASN A 76 -2.15 -7.80 -5.54
N LEU A 77 -3.25 -8.34 -4.98
CA LEU A 77 -4.32 -8.98 -5.77
C LEU A 77 -5.18 -7.96 -6.56
N PHE A 78 -5.08 -6.68 -6.19
CA PHE A 78 -5.73 -5.58 -6.91
C PHE A 78 -4.77 -4.74 -7.75
N ALA A 79 -3.51 -5.17 -7.88
CA ALA A 79 -2.75 -4.64 -8.99
C ALA A 79 -3.57 -4.93 -10.24
N LYS A 80 -3.97 -3.87 -10.95
CA LYS A 80 -4.22 -4.04 -12.37
C LYS A 80 -2.97 -4.77 -12.85
N SER A 81 -3.17 -5.92 -13.51
CA SER A 81 -2.27 -6.25 -14.59
C SER A 81 -2.17 -4.95 -15.37
N ASP A 82 -1.05 -4.25 -15.26
CA ASP A 82 -0.61 -3.58 -16.45
C ASP A 82 -0.62 -4.72 -17.46
N ASP A 83 -1.58 -4.69 -18.39
CA ASP A 83 -1.46 -5.36 -19.68
C ASP A 83 -0.27 -4.68 -20.39
N GLY A 84 0.86 -4.93 -19.76
CA GLY A 84 2.15 -4.29 -19.72
C GLY A 84 3.06 -5.43 -19.32
N GLY A 85 3.01 -6.48 -20.16
CA GLY A 85 4.23 -7.21 -20.49
C GLY A 85 5.35 -6.19 -20.68
N ALA A 86 6.57 -6.60 -20.34
CA ALA A 86 7.77 -5.77 -20.47
C ALA A 86 7.63 -4.80 -21.64
N PRO A 87 7.88 -3.48 -21.44
CA PRO A 87 7.67 -2.50 -22.48
C PRO A 87 8.25 -3.05 -23.77
N LYS A 88 7.40 -3.17 -24.82
CA LYS A 88 7.78 -3.78 -26.10
C LYS A 88 9.19 -3.34 -26.42
N GLN A 89 10.07 -4.28 -26.72
CA GLN A 89 11.43 -3.91 -27.06
C GLN A 89 11.39 -3.03 -28.33
N PRO A 90 12.36 -2.13 -28.58
CA PRO A 90 12.30 -1.24 -29.74
C PRO A 90 12.15 -1.98 -31.09
N TYR A 91 12.61 -3.23 -31.18
CA TYR A 91 12.46 -4.07 -32.36
C TYR A 91 11.06 -4.72 -32.51
N GLU A 92 10.21 -4.63 -31.48
CA GLU A 92 8.84 -5.15 -31.44
C GLU A 92 7.79 -4.04 -31.65
N MET A 93 8.23 -2.79 -31.76
CA MET A 93 7.38 -1.62 -31.97
C MET A 93 7.24 -1.31 -33.45
N SER A 94 6.04 -0.90 -33.86
CA SER A 94 5.86 -0.26 -35.18
C SER A 94 6.47 1.15 -35.20
N LEU A 95 6.63 1.74 -36.39
CA LEU A 95 7.16 3.12 -36.53
C LEU A 95 6.33 4.14 -35.73
N ASP A 96 5.00 4.07 -35.84
CA ASP A 96 4.09 4.94 -35.10
C ASP A 96 4.19 4.75 -33.58
N GLU A 97 4.49 3.53 -33.12
CA GLU A 97 4.68 3.23 -31.71
C GLU A 97 6.02 3.76 -31.20
N LEU A 98 7.09 3.65 -32.01
CA LEU A 98 8.41 4.22 -31.71
C LEU A 98 8.36 5.74 -31.57
N ASP A 99 7.66 6.44 -32.47
CA ASP A 99 7.53 7.90 -32.40
C ASP A 99 6.85 8.34 -31.09
N ARG A 100 5.76 7.67 -30.71
CA ARG A 100 5.05 7.93 -29.45
C ARG A 100 5.91 7.66 -28.23
N GLU A 101 6.71 6.58 -28.26
CA GLU A 101 7.59 6.21 -27.17
C GLU A 101 8.76 7.19 -27.03
N ILE A 102 9.33 7.66 -28.14
CA ILE A 102 10.34 8.72 -28.17
C ILE A 102 9.78 10.02 -27.57
N GLU A 103 8.55 10.42 -27.93
CA GLU A 103 7.89 11.58 -27.33
C GLU A 103 7.63 11.42 -25.83
N ARG A 104 7.22 10.22 -25.39
CA ARG A 104 7.04 9.90 -23.97
C ARG A 104 8.35 10.05 -23.20
N LEU A 105 9.44 9.48 -23.71
CA LEU A 105 10.77 9.54 -23.10
C LEU A 105 11.34 10.96 -23.10
N ARG A 106 11.13 11.73 -24.17
CA ARG A 106 11.51 13.16 -24.24
C ARG A 106 10.84 13.98 -23.16
N ARG A 107 9.52 13.82 -22.96
CA ARG A 107 8.77 14.49 -21.88
C ARG A 107 9.23 14.08 -20.49
N ALA A 108 9.50 12.79 -20.28
CA ALA A 108 10.04 12.30 -19.02
C ALA A 108 11.42 12.91 -18.70
N ARG A 109 12.26 13.12 -19.72
CA ARG A 109 13.58 13.76 -19.58
C ARG A 109 13.50 15.25 -19.25
N THR A 110 12.53 15.98 -19.81
CA THR A 110 12.38 17.43 -19.59
C THR A 110 11.59 17.76 -18.32
N GLY A 111 11.06 16.77 -17.60
CA GLY A 111 10.27 16.98 -16.38
C GLY A 111 8.88 17.58 -16.67
N GLU A 112 8.45 17.60 -17.93
CA GLU A 112 7.14 18.10 -18.32
C GLU A 112 6.08 17.04 -17.98
N ALA A 113 5.41 17.24 -16.85
CA ALA A 113 4.29 16.39 -16.46
C ALA A 113 3.21 16.44 -17.56
N ALA A 114 2.76 15.25 -18.01
CA ALA A 114 1.71 15.16 -19.01
C ALA A 114 0.48 15.99 -18.59
N PRO A 115 -0.16 16.72 -19.52
CA PRO A 115 -1.35 17.49 -19.17
C PRO A 115 -2.40 16.56 -18.57
N ALA A 116 -2.88 16.91 -17.38
CA ALA A 116 -3.91 16.16 -16.69
C ALA A 116 -5.07 15.93 -17.66
N LYS A 117 -5.45 14.66 -17.86
CA LYS A 117 -6.59 14.30 -18.73
C LYS A 117 -7.79 15.18 -18.31
N PRO A 118 -8.44 15.90 -19.25
CA PRO A 118 -9.57 16.73 -18.90
C PRO A 118 -10.63 15.86 -18.24
N ARG A 119 -11.01 16.21 -17.00
CA ARG A 119 -12.06 15.51 -16.26
C ARG A 119 -13.30 15.50 -17.14
N SER A 120 -13.71 14.32 -17.58
CA SER A 120 -14.84 14.19 -18.50
C SER A 120 -16.09 14.78 -17.83
N LYS A 121 -16.90 15.48 -18.61
CA LYS A 121 -18.12 16.21 -18.18
C LYS A 121 -19.20 15.33 -17.49
N ARG A 122 -18.97 14.02 -17.34
CA ARG A 122 -19.89 13.04 -16.77
C ARG A 122 -19.97 13.04 -15.23
N ASP A 123 -19.07 13.73 -14.54
CA ASP A 123 -19.04 13.77 -13.05
C ASP A 123 -19.87 14.90 -12.42
N ARG A 124 -20.65 15.68 -13.18
CA ARG A 124 -21.41 16.83 -12.65
C ARG A 124 -22.90 16.59 -12.36
N GLY A 125 -23.38 15.35 -12.33
CA GLY A 125 -24.83 15.13 -12.23
C GLY A 125 -25.28 13.81 -11.61
N VAL A 126 -24.84 13.51 -10.38
CA VAL A 126 -25.48 12.45 -9.56
C VAL A 126 -25.63 12.91 -8.12
N PHE A 127 -26.21 14.08 -7.89
CA PHE A 127 -26.89 14.44 -6.64
C PHE A 127 -27.89 15.55 -6.97
N GLY A 128 -29.10 15.14 -7.33
CA GLY A 128 -30.29 15.96 -7.51
C GLY A 128 -31.50 15.11 -7.15
#